data_AF-A0A9E1UQB9-F1
#
_entry.id   AF-A0A9E1UQB9-F1
#
_cell.length_a   1.000
_cell.length_b   1.000
_cell.length_c   1.000
_cell.angle_alpha   90.00
_cell.angle_beta   90.00
_cell.angle_gamma   90.00
#
_symmetry.space_group_name_H-M   'P 1'
#
loop_
_entity.id
_entity.type
_entity.pdbx_description
1 polymer ?
#
loop_
_entity_poly.entity_id
_entity_poly.type
_entity_poly.pdbx_seq_one_letter_code
_entity_poly.pdbx_strand_id
1 'polypeptide(L)'
;MAVPQLFEWRDDLLTHVEVIDTQHKEYFNRVNGLLKHAAAGESAADVAEALDFVGSYAVFHFDSEQDAMRFADYPELDEHLEQHQHFATHLA
;
A
#
# COMPACT_ATOMS: atom_id res chain seq x y z
N MET A 1 -3.57 12.42 22.62
CA MET A 1 -4.65 12.75 21.66
C MET A 1 -4.74 11.60 20.68
N ALA A 2 -5.94 11.13 20.32
CA ALA A 2 -6.05 10.08 19.31
C ALA A 2 -5.52 10.63 17.98
N VAL A 3 -4.53 9.95 17.38
CA VAL A 3 -4.13 10.27 16.02
C VAL A 3 -5.28 9.79 15.13
N PRO A 4 -5.92 10.70 14.35
CA PRO A 4 -7.00 10.32 13.45
C PRO A 4 -6.52 9.24 12.47
N GLN A 5 -7.40 8.34 12.05
CA GLN A 5 -7.14 7.57 10.82
C GLN A 5 -7.14 8.59 9.68
N LEU A 6 -5.95 8.96 9.20
CA LEU A 6 -5.80 9.98 8.15
C LEU A 6 -6.20 9.43 6.79
N PHE A 7 -6.05 8.12 6.58
CA PHE A 7 -6.48 7.40 5.40
C PHE A 7 -7.62 6.45 5.76
N GLU A 8 -8.80 6.67 5.20
CA GLU A 8 -9.99 5.85 5.44
C GLU A 8 -10.34 5.06 4.17
N TRP A 9 -10.52 3.74 4.32
CA TRP A 9 -11.06 2.92 3.26
C TRP A 9 -12.51 3.31 2.99
N ARG A 10 -12.87 3.38 1.72
CA ARG A 10 -14.21 3.73 1.25
C ARG A 10 -14.60 2.80 0.12
N ASP A 11 -15.90 2.57 -0.03
CA ASP A 11 -16.42 1.61 -1.02
C ASP A 11 -16.20 2.07 -2.47
N ASP A 12 -15.86 3.35 -2.72
CA ASP A 12 -15.46 3.87 -4.04
C ASP A 12 -14.08 3.36 -4.49
N LEU A 13 -13.33 2.69 -3.61
CA LEU A 13 -12.04 2.06 -3.90
C LEU A 13 -12.15 0.56 -4.20
N LEU A 14 -13.36 -0.02 -4.15
CA LEU A 14 -13.56 -1.45 -4.40
C LEU A 14 -13.19 -1.83 -5.83
N THR A 15 -12.32 -2.82 -5.96
CA THR A 15 -11.97 -3.47 -7.23
C THR A 15 -12.87 -4.66 -7.53
N HIS A 16 -13.63 -5.13 -6.51
CA HIS A 16 -14.39 -6.38 -6.52
C HIS A 16 -13.53 -7.64 -6.64
N VAL A 17 -12.21 -7.51 -6.48
CA VAL A 17 -11.29 -8.63 -6.33
C VAL A 17 -10.95 -8.75 -4.85
N GLU A 18 -11.56 -9.71 -4.15
CA GLU A 18 -11.56 -9.80 -2.68
C GLU A 18 -10.15 -9.74 -2.05
N VAL A 19 -9.19 -10.42 -2.66
CA VAL A 19 -7.79 -10.42 -2.18
C VAL A 19 -7.15 -9.04 -2.31
N ILE A 20 -7.42 -8.32 -3.40
CA ILE A 20 -6.88 -6.97 -3.67
C ILE A 20 -7.52 -5.95 -2.72
N ASP A 21 -8.84 -6.00 -2.55
CA ASP A 21 -9.55 -5.12 -1.62
C ASP A 21 -9.11 -5.34 -0.16
N THR A 22 -8.81 -6.59 0.22
CA THR A 22 -8.27 -6.92 1.54
C THR A 22 -6.86 -6.35 1.73
N GLN A 23 -6.00 -6.47 0.72
CA GLN A 23 -4.65 -5.91 0.76
C GLN A 23 -4.66 -4.38 0.82
N HIS A 24 -5.53 -3.71 0.05
CA HIS A 24 -5.65 -2.24 0.13
C HIS A 24 -6.07 -1.76 1.53
N LYS A 25 -7.05 -2.41 2.17
CA LYS A 25 -7.48 -2.07 3.53
C LYS A 25 -6.34 -2.22 4.54
N GLU A 26 -5.56 -3.29 4.43
CA GLU A 26 -4.39 -3.50 5.27
C GLU A 26 -3.28 -2.48 4.99
N TYR A 27 -3.06 -2.10 3.73
CA TYR A 27 -2.13 -1.04 3.38
C TYR A 27 -2.51 0.29 4.03
N PHE A 28 -3.81 0.65 4.02
CA PHE A 28 -4.31 1.84 4.71
C PHE A 28 -4.07 1.77 6.22
N ASN A 29 -4.26 0.61 6.84
CA ASN A 29 -3.95 0.41 8.26
C ASN A 29 -2.47 0.64 8.56
N ARG A 30 -1.56 0.14 7.71
CA ARG A 30 -0.11 0.32 7.86
C ARG A 30 0.32 1.77 7.70
N VAL A 31 -0.20 2.46 6.69
CA VAL A 31 0.06 3.90 6.48
C VAL A 31 -0.42 4.70 7.69
N ASN A 32 -1.62 4.42 8.22
CA ASN A 32 -2.10 5.06 9.44
C ASN A 32 -1.23 4.74 10.67
N GLY A 33 -0.67 3.53 10.74
CA GLY A 33 0.32 3.14 11.75
C GLY A 33 1.59 3.98 11.68
N LEU A 34 2.20 4.08 10.49
CA LEU A 34 3.36 4.93 10.24
C LEU A 34 3.11 6.38 10.70
N LEU A 35 1.97 6.96 10.33
CA LEU A 35 1.63 8.34 10.71
C LEU A 35 1.44 8.50 12.22
N LYS A 36 0.96 7.46 12.92
CA LYS A 36 0.89 7.43 14.38
C LYS A 36 2.27 7.44 15.01
N HIS A 37 3.17 6.58 14.56
CA HIS A 37 4.55 6.53 15.05
C HIS A 37 5.26 7.88 14.84
N ALA A 38 5.11 8.45 13.64
CA ALA A 38 5.66 9.77 13.32
C ALA A 38 5.08 10.90 14.19
N ALA A 39 3.77 10.89 14.46
CA ALA A 39 3.11 11.91 15.28
C ALA A 39 3.35 11.75 16.79
N ALA A 40 3.67 10.53 17.25
CA ALA A 40 3.91 10.22 18.65
C ALA A 40 5.29 10.70 19.17
N GLY A 41 6.15 11.19 18.28
CA GLY A 41 7.51 11.63 18.63
C GLY A 41 8.45 10.48 18.96
N GLU A 42 8.20 9.31 18.35
CA GLU A 42 9.10 8.15 18.45
C GLU A 42 10.45 8.42 17.79
N SER A 43 11.40 7.50 17.99
CA SER A 43 12.73 7.69 17.44
C SER A 43 12.71 7.64 15.91
N ALA A 44 13.69 8.29 15.28
CA ALA A 44 13.84 8.23 13.83
C ALA A 44 14.02 6.79 13.32
N ALA A 45 14.57 5.89 14.14
CA ALA A 45 14.74 4.48 13.79
C ALA A 45 13.39 3.75 13.75
N ASP A 46 12.52 3.98 14.74
CA ASP A 46 11.19 3.35 14.80
C ASP A 46 10.31 3.82 13.61
N VAL A 47 10.38 5.11 13.28
CA VAL A 47 9.65 5.66 12.12
C VAL A 47 10.21 5.12 10.80
N ALA A 48 11.53 4.96 10.68
CA ALA A 48 12.16 4.37 9.50
C ALA A 48 11.75 2.90 9.33
N GLU A 49 11.74 2.11 10.40
CA GLU A 49 11.27 0.72 10.37
C GLU A 49 9.79 0.63 9.93
N ALA A 50 8.93 1.51 10.46
CA ALA A 50 7.54 1.57 10.03
C ALA A 50 7.39 1.96 8.54
N LEU A 51 8.25 2.85 8.04
CA LEU A 51 8.27 3.24 6.63
C LEU A 51 8.72 2.07 5.74
N ASP A 52 9.76 1.34 6.12
CA ASP A 52 10.25 0.15 5.40
C ASP A 52 9.16 -0.92 5.31
N PHE A 53 8.38 -1.12 6.38
CA PHE A 53 7.25 -2.05 6.37
C PHE A 53 6.11 -1.61 5.44
N VAL A 54 5.82 -0.31 5.35
CA VAL A 54 4.84 0.22 4.39
C VAL A 54 5.34 0.01 2.96
N GLY A 55 6.60 0.34 2.67
CA GLY A 55 7.21 0.15 1.35
C GLY A 55 7.22 -1.32 0.90
N SER A 56 7.65 -2.22 1.79
CA SER A 56 7.67 -3.66 1.52
C SER A 56 6.27 -4.22 1.26
N TYR A 57 5.25 -3.72 1.96
CA TYR A 57 3.87 -4.16 1.74
C TYR A 57 3.32 -3.67 0.40
N ALA A 58 3.68 -2.47 -0.05
CA ALA A 58 3.30 -1.97 -1.37
C ALA A 58 3.81 -2.89 -2.49
N VAL A 59 5.08 -3.30 -2.42
CA VAL A 59 5.68 -4.22 -3.40
C VAL A 59 4.98 -5.58 -3.39
N PHE A 60 4.73 -6.16 -2.21
CA PHE A 60 3.97 -7.41 -2.08
C PHE A 60 2.56 -7.33 -2.69
N HIS A 61 1.88 -6.19 -2.48
CA HIS A 61 0.57 -5.94 -3.04
C HIS A 61 0.61 -5.83 -4.57
N PHE A 62 1.58 -5.10 -5.12
CA PHE A 62 1.78 -5.00 -6.58
C PHE A 62 1.99 -6.37 -7.21
N ASP A 63 2.79 -7.26 -6.61
CA ASP A 63 2.99 -8.62 -7.13
C ASP A 63 1.66 -9.39 -7.20
N SER A 64 0.83 -9.28 -6.16
CA SER A 64 -0.48 -9.93 -6.09
C SER A 64 -1.45 -9.41 -7.17
N GLU A 65 -1.46 -8.10 -7.39
CA GLU A 65 -2.30 -7.47 -8.41
C GLU A 65 -1.84 -7.83 -9.82
N GLN A 66 -0.54 -7.83 -10.07
CA GLN A 66 0.02 -8.24 -11.35
C GLN A 66 -0.32 -9.69 -11.69
N ASP A 67 -0.28 -10.60 -10.71
CA ASP A 67 -0.68 -11.98 -10.92
C ASP A 67 -2.18 -12.11 -11.23
N ALA A 68 -3.03 -11.35 -10.53
CA ALA A 68 -4.47 -11.29 -10.84
C ALA A 68 -4.73 -10.73 -12.24
N MET A 69 -4.03 -9.67 -12.64
CA MET A 69 -4.14 -9.06 -13.97
C MET A 69 -3.66 -10.00 -15.09
N ARG A 70 -2.54 -10.71 -14.88
CA ARG A 70 -2.05 -11.74 -15.83
C ARG A 70 -3.05 -12.88 -15.97
N PHE A 71 -3.61 -13.36 -14.87
CA PHE A 71 -4.60 -14.43 -14.90
C PHE A 71 -5.88 -14.04 -15.66
N ALA A 72 -6.26 -12.76 -15.60
CA ALA A 72 -7.45 -12.23 -16.25
C ALA A 72 -7.22 -11.71 -17.68
N ASP A 73 -6.00 -11.84 -18.25
CA ASP A 73 -5.60 -11.23 -19.52
C ASP A 73 -5.95 -9.72 -19.58
N TYR A 74 -5.63 -8.98 -18.50
CA TYR A 74 -5.97 -7.56 -18.38
C TYR A 74 -5.33 -6.72 -19.51
N PRO A 75 -6.12 -5.97 -20.31
CA PRO A 75 -5.61 -5.30 -21.52
C PRO A 75 -4.52 -4.25 -21.29
N GLU A 76 -4.48 -3.63 -20.11
CA GLU A 76 -3.57 -2.53 -19.78
C GLU A 76 -2.47 -2.98 -18.80
N LEU A 77 -2.17 -4.28 -18.75
CA LEU A 77 -1.17 -4.86 -17.83
C LEU A 77 0.19 -4.16 -17.93
N ASP A 78 0.69 -3.92 -19.15
CA ASP A 78 2.01 -3.32 -19.35
C ASP A 78 2.10 -1.90 -18.78
N GLU A 79 1.07 -1.08 -19.00
CA GLU A 79 1.00 0.29 -18.43
C GLU A 79 0.93 0.25 -16.91
N HIS A 80 0.16 -0.68 -16.34
CA HIS A 80 0.05 -0.83 -14.88
C HIS A 80 1.39 -1.31 -14.26
N LEU A 81 2.11 -2.22 -14.93
CA LEU A 81 3.45 -2.65 -14.51
C LEU A 81 4.44 -1.48 -14.47
N GLU A 82 4.40 -0.58 -15.44
CA GLU A 82 5.23 0.61 -15.46
C GLU A 82 4.90 1.56 -14.29
N GLN A 83 3.63 1.72 -13.94
CA GLN A 83 3.19 2.51 -12.79
C GLN A 83 3.72 1.93 -11.47
N HIS A 84 3.64 0.62 -11.28
CA HIS A 84 4.20 -0.08 -10.12
C HIS A 84 5.72 0.07 -10.04
N GLN A 85 6.41 -0.13 -11.16
CA GLN A 85 7.86 0.00 -11.23
C GLN A 85 8.31 1.43 -10.94
N HIS A 86 7.60 2.43 -11.47
CA HIS A 86 7.86 3.84 -11.19
C HIS A 86 7.59 4.20 -9.73
N PHE A 87 6.53 3.69 -9.10
CA PHE A 87 6.31 3.90 -7.67
C PHE A 87 7.46 3.30 -6.84
N ALA A 88 7.88 2.07 -7.17
CA ALA A 88 8.94 1.38 -6.45
C ALA A 88 10.30 2.10 -6.50
N THR A 89 10.60 2.89 -7.55
CA THR A 89 11.84 3.69 -7.59
C THR A 89 11.86 4.84 -6.57
N HIS A 90 10.69 5.25 -6.06
CA HIS A 90 10.55 6.31 -5.05
C HIS A 90 10.53 5.76 -3.61
N LEU A 91 10.56 4.45 -3.43
CA LEU A 91 10.65 3.79 -2.12
C LEU A 91 12.10 3.57 -1.65
N ALA A 92 13.10 3.82 -2.52
CA ALA A 92 14.53 3.56 -2.27
C ALA A 92 15.30 4.81 -1.84
#